data_AF-A0A0Q8F4Y5-F1
#
_entry.id   AF-A0A0Q8F4Y5-F1
#
_cell.length_a   1.000
_cell.length_b   1.000
_cell.length_c   1.000
_cell.angle_alpha   90.00
_cell.angle_beta   90.00
_cell.angle_gamma   90.00
#
_symmetry.space_group_name_H-M   'P 1'
#
loop_
_entity.id
_entity.type
_entity.pdbx_description
1 polymer ?
#
loop_
_entity_poly.entity_id
_entity_poly.type
_entity_poly.pdbx_seq_one_letter_code
_entity_poly.pdbx_strand_id
1 'polypeptide(L)'
;MDTLADIRAILAAAGQRIEHGALREDPREFMDALWRQVYDRAPDDLQPYVWARLTDFSAQLGVMADLAAERSPVRAPPDVFARR
;
A
#
# COMPACT_ATOMS: atom_id res chain seq x y z
N MET A 1 -12.73 -14.22 -12.00
CA MET A 1 -11.63 -13.24 -12.04
C MET A 1 -10.64 -13.62 -10.96
N ASP A 2 -9.34 -13.53 -11.25
CA ASP A 2 -8.29 -13.91 -10.32
C ASP A 2 -7.85 -12.65 -9.55
N THR A 3 -8.40 -12.49 -8.35
CA THR A 3 -8.20 -11.31 -7.50
C THR A 3 -6.71 -11.01 -7.26
N LEU A 4 -5.86 -12.03 -7.19
CA LEU A 4 -4.42 -11.84 -7.03
C LEU A 4 -3.79 -11.30 -8.32
N ALA A 5 -4.14 -11.87 -9.47
CA ALA A 5 -3.63 -11.39 -10.75
C ALA A 5 -4.05 -9.93 -11.03
N ASP A 6 -5.30 -9.59 -10.70
CA ASP A 6 -5.84 -8.24 -10.86
C ASP A 6 -5.13 -7.23 -9.95
N ILE A 7 -4.94 -7.56 -8.66
CA ILE A 7 -4.20 -6.72 -7.71
C ILE A 7 -2.75 -6.52 -8.17
N ARG A 8 -2.08 -7.58 -8.64
CA ARG A 8 -0.70 -7.50 -9.13
C ARG A 8 -0.59 -6.62 -10.36
N ALA A 9 -1.54 -6.70 -11.29
CA ALA A 9 -1.57 -5.85 -12.47
C ALA A 9 -1.73 -4.37 -12.10
N ILE A 10 -2.62 -4.05 -11.16
CA ILE A 10 -2.83 -2.67 -10.68
C ILE A 10 -1.57 -2.13 -9.99
N LEU A 11 -0.97 -2.91 -9.09
CA LEU A 11 0.26 -2.53 -8.40
C LEU A 11 1.44 -2.36 -9.39
N ALA A 12 1.55 -3.20 -10.42
CA ALA A 12 2.58 -3.07 -11.44
C ALA A 12 2.42 -1.78 -12.25
N ALA A 13 1.19 -1.44 -12.65
CA ALA A 13 0.90 -0.19 -13.36
C ALA A 13 1.18 1.04 -12.48
N ALA A 14 0.83 0.98 -11.19
CA ALA A 14 1.15 2.04 -10.23
C ALA A 14 2.66 2.22 -10.07
N GLY A 15 3.42 1.13 -9.94
CA GLY A 15 4.88 1.16 -9.85
C GLY A 15 5.53 1.84 -11.06
N GLN A 16 5.09 1.48 -12.28
CA GLN A 16 5.61 2.13 -13.49
C GLN A 16 5.34 3.64 -13.50
N ARG A 17 4.15 4.08 -13.09
CA ARG A 17 3.82 5.52 -13.03
C ARG A 17 4.72 6.28 -12.06
N ILE A 18 5.02 5.68 -10.91
CA ILE A 18 5.92 6.25 -9.90
C ILE A 18 7.35 6.32 -10.44
N GLU A 19 7.86 5.21 -10.98
CA GLU A 19 9.22 5.10 -11.52
C GLU A 19 9.48 6.09 -12.66
N HIS A 20 8.48 6.32 -13.52
CA HIS A 20 8.56 7.28 -14.61
C HIS A 20 8.28 8.74 -14.21
N GLY A 21 7.94 9.00 -12.93
CA GLY A 21 7.52 10.34 -12.49
C GLY A 21 6.27 10.85 -13.21
N ALA A 22 5.41 9.96 -13.70
CA ALA A 22 4.25 10.27 -14.54
C ALA A 22 2.97 10.52 -13.72
N LEU A 23 3.11 10.95 -12.47
CA LEU A 23 1.99 11.34 -11.62
C LEU A 23 1.55 12.75 -11.98
N ARG A 24 0.27 12.89 -12.37
CA ARG A 24 -0.36 14.17 -12.68
C ARG A 24 -1.10 14.77 -11.48
N GLU A 25 -1.45 13.91 -10.53
CA GLU A 25 -2.19 14.22 -9.31
C GLU A 25 -1.24 14.32 -8.11
N ASP A 26 -1.73 14.83 -6.98
CA ASP A 26 -0.95 14.89 -5.74
C ASP A 26 -0.56 13.47 -5.27
N PRO A 27 0.68 13.23 -4.84
CA PRO A 27 1.11 11.91 -4.39
C PRO A 27 0.26 11.30 -3.27
N ARG A 28 -0.34 12.10 -2.38
CA ARG A 28 -1.23 11.62 -1.32
C ARG A 28 -2.58 11.19 -1.89
N GLU A 29 -3.15 11.96 -2.81
CA GLU A 29 -4.40 11.63 -3.51
C GLU A 29 -4.23 10.34 -4.32
N PHE A 30 -3.11 10.19 -5.03
CA PHE A 30 -2.77 8.97 -5.75
C PHE A 30 -2.70 7.76 -4.81
N MET A 31 -2.01 7.89 -3.67
CA MET A 31 -1.87 6.80 -2.71
C MET A 31 -3.20 6.43 -2.04
N ASP A 32 -4.08 7.40 -1.71
CA ASP A 32 -5.41 7.13 -1.16
C ASP A 32 -6.30 6.37 -2.16
N ALA A 33 -6.27 6.79 -3.43
CA ALA A 33 -7.00 6.12 -4.50
C ALA A 33 -6.48 4.69 -4.73
N LEU A 34 -5.16 4.51 -4.81
CA LEU A 34 -4.54 3.21 -4.98
C LEU A 34 -4.87 2.28 -3.82
N TRP A 35 -4.78 2.77 -2.58
CA TRP A 35 -5.17 2.04 -1.38
C TRP A 35 -6.59 1.48 -1.49
N ARG A 36 -7.59 2.34 -1.75
CA ARG A 36 -9.00 1.91 -1.88
C ARG A 36 -9.22 0.91 -3.01
N GLN A 37 -8.38 0.98 -4.04
CA GLN A 37 -8.48 0.11 -5.19
C GLN A 37 -7.92 -1.29 -4.90
N VAL A 38 -6.80 -1.41 -4.17
CA VAL A 38 -6.12 -2.69 -3.95
C VAL A 38 -6.27 -3.25 -2.54
N TYR A 39 -6.24 -2.44 -1.49
CA TYR A 39 -6.25 -2.92 -0.10
C TYR A 39 -7.67 -3.24 0.36
N ASP A 40 -8.63 -2.34 0.17
CA ASP A 40 -10.03 -2.55 0.57
C ASP A 40 -10.69 -3.74 -0.17
N ARG A 41 -10.12 -4.15 -1.30
CA ARG A 41 -10.59 -5.28 -2.12
C ARG A 41 -9.74 -6.54 -1.96
N ALA A 42 -8.59 -6.45 -1.29
CA ALA A 42 -7.72 -7.59 -1.08
C ALA A 42 -8.32 -8.51 -0.01
N PRO A 43 -8.34 -9.84 -0.24
CA PRO A 43 -8.61 -10.79 0.82
C PRO A 43 -7.49 -10.72 1.88
N ASP A 44 -7.83 -11.10 3.12
CA ASP A 44 -6.96 -10.91 4.29
C ASP A 44 -5.57 -11.58 4.14
N ASP A 45 -5.48 -12.68 3.39
CA ASP A 45 -4.21 -13.38 3.11
C ASP A 45 -3.28 -12.58 2.19
N LEU A 46 -3.83 -11.69 1.35
CA LEU A 46 -3.07 -10.83 0.44
C LEU A 46 -2.77 -9.45 1.01
N GLN A 47 -3.48 -9.01 2.06
CA GLN A 47 -3.27 -7.71 2.69
C GLN A 47 -1.81 -7.45 3.11
N PRO A 48 -1.04 -8.42 3.68
CA PRO A 48 0.37 -8.18 4.02
C PRO A 48 1.23 -7.87 2.79
N TYR A 49 0.98 -8.56 1.67
CA TYR A 49 1.68 -8.31 0.41
C TYR A 49 1.32 -6.93 -0.16
N VAL A 50 0.03 -6.59 -0.18
CA VAL A 50 -0.45 -5.30 -0.69
C VAL A 50 0.09 -4.15 0.16
N TRP A 51 0.03 -4.28 1.49
CA TRP A 51 0.58 -3.29 2.43
C TRP A 51 2.06 -3.02 2.18
N ALA A 52 2.88 -4.06 2.01
CA ALA A 52 4.30 -3.91 1.74
C ALA A 52 4.54 -3.08 0.46
N ARG A 53 3.81 -3.37 -0.62
CA ARG A 53 3.93 -2.63 -1.88
C ARG A 53 3.47 -1.18 -1.78
N LEU A 54 2.39 -0.90 -1.05
CA LEU A 54 1.92 0.47 -0.83
C LEU A 54 2.90 1.29 0.03
N THR A 55 3.56 0.64 0.99
CA THR A 55 4.61 1.25 1.81
C THR A 55 5.83 1.61 0.95
N ASP A 56 6.28 0.70 0.07
CA ASP A 56 7.37 0.97 -0.88
C ASP A 56 7.07 2.19 -1.76
N PHE A 57 5.86 2.26 -2.30
CA PHE A 57 5.41 3.37 -3.14
C PHE A 57 5.37 4.69 -2.37
N SER A 58 4.85 4.67 -1.14
CA SER A 58 4.83 5.84 -0.28
C SER A 58 6.25 6.35 0.04
N ALA A 59 7.22 5.44 0.20
CA ALA A 59 8.62 5.79 0.42
C ALA A 59 9.25 6.42 -0.82
N GLN A 60 9.01 5.85 -2.00
CA GLN A 60 9.48 6.39 -3.28
C GLN A 60 8.93 7.79 -3.56
N LEU A 61 7.67 8.03 -3.17
CA LEU A 61 7.00 9.31 -3.34
C LEU A 61 7.31 10.33 -2.22
N GLY A 62 8.06 9.95 -1.19
CA GLY A 62 8.36 10.84 -0.05
C GLY A 62 7.16 11.14 0.85
N VAL A 63 6.12 10.29 0.83
CA VAL A 63 4.84 10.49 1.55
C VAL A 63 4.82 9.80 2.93
N MET A 64 5.92 9.14 3.31
CA MET A 64 5.96 8.16 4.42
C MET A 64 5.59 8.67 5.82
N ALA A 65 5.64 9.97 6.11
CA ALA A 65 5.45 10.46 7.47
C ALA A 65 3.98 10.61 7.91
N ASP A 66 3.02 10.80 7.00
CA ASP A 66 1.61 11.10 7.35
C ASP A 66 0.74 9.83 7.40
N LEU A 67 0.87 8.96 6.39
CA LEU A 67 -0.06 7.83 6.21
C LEU A 67 0.09 6.73 7.26
N ALA A 68 1.32 6.46 7.72
CA ALA A 68 1.58 5.45 8.75
C ALA A 68 1.12 5.90 10.16
N ALA A 69 1.12 7.22 10.42
CA ALA A 69 0.69 7.79 11.69
C ALA A 69 -0.84 7.87 11.80
N GLU A 70 -1.55 8.16 10.70
CA GLU A 70 -3.02 8.27 10.70
C GLU A 70 -3.75 6.94 10.52
N ARG A 71 -3.11 5.94 9.88
CA ARG A 71 -3.82 4.73 9.44
C ARG A 71 -3.12 3.45 9.87
N SER A 72 -2.67 3.42 11.13
CA SER A 72 -2.15 2.23 11.79
C SER A 72 -3.00 1.01 11.40
N PRO A 73 -2.41 -0.02 10.76
CA PRO A 73 -3.16 -1.17 10.30
C PRO A 73 -3.78 -1.85 11.52
N VAL A 74 -5.12 -1.93 11.54
CA VAL A 74 -5.83 -2.74 12.52
C VAL A 74 -5.28 -4.16 12.41
N ARG A 75 -4.58 -4.59 13.47
CA ARG A 75 -3.60 -5.68 13.59
C ARG A 75 -2.18 -5.35 13.16
N ALA A 76 -1.49 -4.65 14.06
CA ALA A 76 -0.20 -5.19 14.51
C ALA A 76 -0.40 -6.65 14.99
N PRO A 77 0.48 -7.61 14.62
CA PRO A 77 0.54 -8.89 15.33
C PRO A 77 0.71 -8.60 16.82
N PRO A 78 0.01 -9.30 17.74
CA PRO A 78 0.14 -9.03 19.16
C PRO A 78 1.62 -9.09 19.55
N ASP A 79 2.11 -8.02 20.20
CA ASP A 79 3.45 -7.90 20.74
C ASP A 79 3.87 -9.16 21.49
N VAL A 80 4.61 -10.03 20.80
CA VAL A 80 5.39 -11.10 21.44
C VAL A 80 6.77 -10.52 21.79
N PHE A 81 6.81 -9.34 22.42
CA PHE A 81 7.97 -8.97 23.22
C PHE A 81 7.77 -9.57 24.61
N ALA A 82 8.21 -10.82 24.70
CA ALA A 82 8.41 -11.53 25.95
C ALA A 82 9.29 -10.67 26.88
N ARG A 83 8.63 -10.13 27.91
CA ARG A 83 9.10 -9.99 29.28
C ARG A 83 10.47 -10.66 29.54
N ARG A 84 11.52 -9.86 29.75
CA ARG A 84 12.40 -9.99 30.92
C ARG A 84 13.21 -8.73 31.17
#